data_AF-A0A2N1PFY4-F1
#
_entry.id   AF-A0A2N1PFY4-F1
#
_cell.length_a   1.000
_cell.length_b   1.000
_cell.length_c   1.000
_cell.angle_alpha   90.00
_cell.angle_beta   90.00
_cell.angle_gamma   90.00
#
_symmetry.space_group_name_H-M   'P 1'
#
loop_
_entity.id
_entity.type
_entity.pdbx_description
1 polymer ?
#
loop_
_entity_poly.entity_id
_entity_poly.type
_entity_poly.pdbx_seq_one_letter_code
_entity_poly.pdbx_strand_id
1 'polypeptide(L)'
;RWGLTVSSSVIGNLSMFLEWHQEDPVDDFERSRNQIIFESNQKNRNPFIDHPEFVGMIYGNQGLSTNGFSYDQTSILYSMYDSNTINIGL
;
A
#
# COMPACT_ATOMS: atom_id res chain seq x y z
N ARG A 1 -7.20 18.64 17.40
CA ARG A 1 -7.60 20.05 17.22
C ARG A 1 -9.12 20.27 17.18
N TRP A 2 -9.97 19.25 17.00
CA TRP A 2 -11.44 19.35 17.15
C TRP A 2 -12.06 18.37 18.17
N GLY A 3 -11.27 17.77 19.07
CA GLY A 3 -11.79 16.87 20.11
C GLY A 3 -12.42 15.55 19.63
N LEU A 4 -12.32 15.25 18.33
CA LEU A 4 -12.75 13.98 17.76
C LEU A 4 -11.69 12.92 18.06
N THR A 5 -12.02 11.94 18.90
CA THR A 5 -11.25 10.69 19.01
C THR A 5 -11.75 9.75 17.92
N VAL A 6 -11.12 9.79 16.75
CA VAL A 6 -11.40 8.80 15.70
C VAL A 6 -10.46 7.62 15.94
N SER A 7 -11.03 6.47 16.29
CA SER A 7 -10.27 5.23 16.41
C SER A 7 -9.75 4.84 15.01
N SER A 8 -8.46 4.54 14.90
CA SER A 8 -7.85 4.10 13.64
C SER A 8 -8.55 2.87 13.06
N SER A 9 -9.06 1.98 13.91
CA SER A 9 -9.85 0.81 13.52
C SER A 9 -11.10 1.14 12.69
N VAL A 10 -11.64 2.37 12.82
CA VAL A 10 -12.88 2.79 12.13
C VAL A 10 -12.60 3.40 10.75
N ILE A 11 -11.39 3.93 10.50
CA ILE A 11 -11.03 4.58 9.24
C ILE A 11 -10.45 3.58 8.24
N GLY A 12 -9.70 2.59 8.74
CA GLY A 12 -8.99 1.62 7.92
C GLY A 12 -7.74 1.10 8.62
N ASN A 13 -7.24 -0.05 8.14
CA ASN A 13 -5.98 -0.61 8.62
C ASN A 13 -4.93 -0.61 7.49
N LEU A 14 -3.67 -0.82 7.86
CA LEU A 14 -2.57 -0.82 6.90
C LEU A 14 -2.81 -1.80 5.74
N SER A 15 -3.26 -3.03 6.04
CA SER A 15 -3.51 -4.04 5.02
C SER A 15 -4.52 -3.58 3.97
N MET A 16 -5.63 -2.97 4.40
CA MET A 16 -6.65 -2.42 3.50
C MET A 16 -6.08 -1.31 2.61
N PHE A 17 -5.26 -0.42 3.15
CA PHE A 17 -4.65 0.64 2.36
C PHE A 17 -3.58 0.13 1.38
N LEU A 18 -2.87 -0.95 1.72
CA LEU A 18 -1.93 -1.60 0.81
C LEU A 18 -2.64 -2.31 -0.35
N GLU A 19 -3.78 -2.95 -0.07
CA GLU A 19 -4.64 -3.57 -1.09
C GLU A 19 -5.17 -2.52 -2.08
N TRP A 20 -5.79 -1.45 -1.58
CA TRP A 20 -6.30 -0.38 -2.43
C TRP A 20 -5.21 0.30 -3.28
N HIS A 21 -4.00 0.46 -2.73
CA HIS A 21 -2.89 1.01 -3.49
C HIS A 21 -2.46 0.12 -4.68
N GLN A 22 -2.64 -1.20 -4.56
CA GLN A 22 -2.37 -2.13 -5.66
C GLN A 22 -3.51 -2.15 -6.69
N GLU A 23 -4.75 -2.05 -6.22
CA GLU A 23 -5.95 -2.03 -7.07
C GLU A 23 -6.09 -0.75 -7.91
N ASP A 24 -5.63 0.39 -7.38
CA ASP A 24 -5.69 1.69 -8.04
C ASP A 24 -4.30 2.33 -8.17
N PRO A 25 -3.53 1.97 -9.22
CA PRO A 25 -2.20 2.51 -9.44
C PRO A 25 -2.21 4.01 -9.76
N VAL A 26 -1.14 4.70 -9.34
CA VAL A 26 -1.04 6.15 -9.48
C VAL A 26 -1.15 6.61 -10.95
N ASP A 27 -2.07 7.52 -11.22
CA ASP A 27 -2.35 8.03 -12.57
C ASP A 27 -1.81 9.45 -12.85
N ASP A 28 -1.98 9.92 -14.09
CA ASP A 28 -1.52 11.25 -14.52
C ASP A 28 -2.29 12.40 -13.87
N PHE A 29 -3.56 12.17 -13.53
CA PHE A 29 -4.37 13.15 -12.85
C PHE A 29 -3.87 13.39 -11.43
N GLU A 30 -3.53 12.32 -10.70
CA GLU A 30 -2.96 12.37 -9.37
C GLU A 30 -1.58 13.03 -9.36
N ARG A 31 -0.72 12.72 -10.32
CA ARG A 31 0.58 13.41 -10.50
C ARG A 31 0.40 14.90 -10.74
N SER A 32 -0.54 15.27 -11.62
CA SER A 32 -0.84 16.67 -11.93
C SER A 32 -1.38 17.41 -10.71
N ARG A 33 -2.26 16.77 -9.94
CA ARG A 33 -2.78 17.32 -8.68
C ARG A 33 -1.69 17.49 -7.62
N ASN A 34 -0.78 16.51 -7.48
CA ASN A 34 0.37 16.59 -6.55
C ASN A 34 1.26 17.79 -6.88
N GLN A 35 1.50 18.04 -8.18
CA GLN A 35 2.23 19.23 -8.65
C GLN A 35 1.51 20.53 -8.28
N ILE A 36 0.21 20.65 -8.60
CA ILE A 36 -0.55 21.89 -8.36
C ILE A 36 -0.57 22.23 -6.86
N ILE A 37 -0.83 21.24 -6.00
CA ILE A 37 -0.90 21.45 -4.54
C ILE A 37 0.47 21.88 -3.97
N PHE A 38 1.54 21.27 -4.47
CA PHE A 38 2.91 21.65 -4.11
C PHE A 38 3.20 23.10 -4.51
N GLU A 39 2.87 23.48 -5.74
CA GLU A 39 3.09 24.84 -6.25
C GLU A 39 2.24 25.88 -5.54
N SER A 40 0.96 25.59 -5.31
CA SER A 40 -0.01 26.56 -4.84
C SER A 40 0.14 26.88 -3.36
N ASN A 41 0.41 25.88 -2.50
CA ASN A 41 0.28 26.08 -1.06
C ASN A 41 1.24 25.25 -0.19
N GLN A 42 1.35 23.94 -0.40
CA GLN A 42 1.88 23.05 0.65
C GLN A 42 3.41 22.97 0.68
N LYS A 43 4.08 23.21 -0.46
CA LYS A 43 5.55 23.14 -0.60
C LYS A 43 6.17 21.82 -0.13
N ASN A 44 5.39 20.76 0.01
CA ASN A 44 5.83 19.37 0.13
C ASN A 44 5.01 18.48 -0.80
N ARG A 45 5.61 17.36 -1.22
CA ARG A 45 5.01 16.40 -2.15
C ARG A 45 4.59 15.15 -1.40
N ASN A 46 3.54 14.48 -1.87
CA ASN A 46 3.25 13.13 -1.43
C ASN A 46 4.25 12.16 -2.12
N PRO A 47 5.18 11.52 -1.39
CA PRO A 47 6.18 10.64 -1.98
C PRO A 47 5.58 9.36 -2.56
N PHE A 48 4.41 8.91 -2.09
CA PHE A 48 3.75 7.71 -2.63
C PHE A 48 3.07 7.94 -3.98
N ILE A 49 2.87 9.21 -4.39
CA ILE A 49 2.43 9.58 -5.75
C ILE A 49 3.63 9.72 -6.68
N ASP A 50 4.74 10.26 -6.19
CA ASP A 50 5.96 10.45 -7.01
C ASP A 50 6.76 9.15 -7.17
N HIS A 51 6.70 8.28 -6.17
CA HIS A 51 7.43 7.02 -6.05
C HIS A 51 6.54 5.93 -5.42
N PRO A 52 5.56 5.38 -6.17
CA PRO A 52 4.67 4.33 -5.64
C PRO A 52 5.41 3.08 -5.15
N GLU A 53 6.61 2.79 -5.69
CA GLU A 53 7.48 1.70 -5.26
C GLU A 53 7.87 1.78 -3.76
N PHE A 54 7.84 2.98 -3.17
CA PHE A 54 8.14 3.16 -1.75
C PHE A 54 7.15 2.43 -0.84
N VAL A 55 5.91 2.21 -1.30
CA VAL A 55 4.93 1.43 -0.52
C VAL A 55 5.44 0.00 -0.31
N GLY A 56 5.94 -0.65 -1.37
CA GLY A 56 6.55 -1.98 -1.27
C GLY A 56 7.85 -1.99 -0.47
N MET A 57 8.70 -0.97 -0.62
CA MET A 57 9.97 -0.91 0.11
C MET A 57 9.79 -0.74 1.63
N ILE A 58 8.79 0.04 2.05
CA ILE A 58 8.53 0.34 3.45
C ILE A 58 7.67 -0.74 4.10
N TYR A 59 6.65 -1.23 3.39
CA TYR A 59 5.62 -2.11 3.96
C TYR A 59 5.63 -3.55 3.42
N GLY A 60 6.35 -3.84 2.33
CA GLY A 60 6.41 -5.18 1.72
C GLY A 60 7.10 -6.24 2.59
N ASN A 61 7.94 -5.82 3.55
CA ASN A 61 8.58 -6.72 4.51
C ASN A 61 7.79 -6.92 5.82
N GLN A 62 6.55 -6.42 5.92
CA GLN A 62 5.67 -6.74 7.05
C GLN A 62 5.09 -8.15 6.87
N GLY A 63 6.00 -9.13 6.84
CA GLY A 63 5.69 -10.54 6.67
C GLY A 63 4.78 -11.01 7.79
N LEU A 64 3.67 -11.61 7.38
CA LEU A 64 2.84 -12.49 8.18
C LEU A 64 3.73 -13.52 8.90
N SER A 65 3.89 -13.38 10.22
CA SER A 65 4.39 -14.48 11.05
C SER A 65 3.28 -15.52 11.19
N THR A 66 3.11 -16.37 10.17
CA THR A 66 2.29 -17.57 10.27
C THR A 66 3.19 -18.73 10.69
N ASN A 67 3.17 -19.02 11.99
CA ASN A 67 3.61 -20.29 12.58
C ASN A 67 4.99 -20.81 12.12
N GLY A 68 6.04 -19.98 12.25
CA GLY A 68 7.42 -20.47 12.33
C GLY A 68 8.07 -20.91 11.01
N PHE A 69 7.48 -20.65 9.85
CA PHE A 69 8.13 -20.88 8.56
C PHE A 69 8.38 -19.56 7.84
N SER A 70 9.66 -19.22 7.65
CA SER A 70 10.09 -18.11 6.80
C SER A 70 10.05 -18.55 5.34
N TYR A 71 9.11 -18.03 4.58
CA TYR A 71 9.08 -18.19 3.14
C TYR A 71 9.78 -16.99 2.48
N ASP A 72 10.54 -17.24 1.41
CA ASP A 72 11.10 -16.17 0.59
C ASP A 72 9.96 -15.42 -0.13
N GLN A 73 9.88 -14.11 0.10
CA GLN A 73 8.82 -13.25 -0.42
C GLN A 73 8.75 -13.22 -1.95
N THR A 74 9.89 -13.44 -2.63
CA THR A 74 9.90 -13.53 -4.11
C THR A 74 9.14 -14.74 -4.63
N SER A 75 9.16 -15.83 -3.86
CA SER A 75 8.47 -17.08 -4.21
C SER A 75 6.96 -17.00 -3.95
N ILE A 76 6.53 -16.18 -2.98
CA ILE A 76 5.11 -15.92 -2.70
C ILE A 76 4.51 -14.92 -3.70
N LEU A 77 5.24 -13.87 -4.07
CA LEU A 77 4.76 -12.91 -5.06
C LEU A 77 4.47 -13.60 -6.40
N TYR A 78 5.35 -14.49 -6.85
CA TYR A 78 5.17 -15.17 -8.13
C TYR A 78 3.93 -16.08 -8.16
N SER A 79 3.57 -16.71 -7.03
CA SER A 79 2.41 -17.61 -6.97
C SER A 79 1.07 -16.88 -6.80
N MET A 80 1.07 -15.69 -6.20
CA MET A 80 -0.15 -14.88 -6.01
C MET A 80 -0.54 -14.05 -7.23
N TYR A 81 0.41 -13.63 -8.06
CA TYR A 81 0.12 -12.88 -9.28
C TYR A 81 -0.49 -13.73 -10.42
N ASP A 82 -0.23 -15.05 -10.46
CA ASP A 82 -0.66 -15.94 -11.55
C ASP A 82 -1.96 -16.71 -11.23
N SER A 83 -2.46 -16.63 -9.99
CA SER A 83 -3.52 -17.53 -9.51
C SER A 83 -4.73 -16.78 -8.93
N ASN A 84 -5.68 -16.39 -9.78
CA ASN A 84 -7.05 -16.01 -9.34
C ASN A 84 -7.89 -17.19 -8.79
N THR A 85 -7.23 -18.28 -8.35
CA THR A 85 -7.81 -19.36 -7.55
C THR A 85 -6.72 -19.95 -6.67
N ILE A 86 -6.86 -19.82 -5.35
CA ILE A 86 -6.00 -20.53 -4.39
C ILE A 86 -6.53 -21.97 -4.28
N ASN A 87 -5.82 -22.92 -4.89
CA ASN A 87 -6.00 -24.35 -4.62
C ASN A 87 -5.00 -24.77 -3.54
N ILE A 88 -5.45 -24.82 -2.29
CA ILE A 88 -4.68 -25.40 -1.18
C ILE A 88 -4.93 -26.90 -1.18
N GLY A 89 -4.08 -27.64 -1.91
CA GLY A 89 -3.94 -29.08 -1.76
C GLY A 89 -3.18 -29.40 -0.46
N LEU A 90 -3.72 -30.36 0.29
CA LEU A 90 -3.11 -30.93 1.50
C LEU A 90 -1.71 -31.51 1.25
#